data_AF-A0A7V4QC32-F1
#
_entry.id   AF-A0A7V4QC32-F1
#
_cell.length_a   1.000
_cell.length_b   1.000
_cell.length_c   1.000
_cell.angle_alpha   90.00
_cell.angle_beta   90.00
_cell.angle_gamma   90.00
#
_symmetry.space_group_name_H-M   'P 1'
#
loop_
_entity.id
_entity.type
_entity.pdbx_description
1 polymer ?
#
loop_
_entity_poly.entity_id
_entity_poly.type
_entity_poly.pdbx_seq_one_letter_code
_entity_poly.pdbx_strand_id
1 'polypeptide(L)'
;MGKMLNVVTPLHKKTARDYVSRMVDNKIACMTKAKEYGYDYWDGDRRFGYGGYKYDGRWSVVAEKLIEQYGLKDDAKILDIGCGKAFLLYELKKLLPNAEIVGFDA
;
A
#
# COMPACT_ATOMS: atom_id res chain seq x y z
N MET A 1 -19.55 16.76 3.43
CA MET A 1 -19.82 15.46 2.77
C MET A 1 -18.51 14.91 2.22
N GLY A 2 -18.18 13.65 2.51
CA GLY A 2 -16.98 13.00 1.97
C GLY A 2 -17.21 12.52 0.53
N LYS A 3 -16.21 12.70 -0.34
CA LYS A 3 -16.21 12.13 -1.70
C LYS A 3 -15.61 10.72 -1.65
N MET A 4 -16.33 9.72 -2.14
CA MET A 4 -15.78 8.37 -2.30
C MET A 4 -14.77 8.35 -3.45
N LEU A 5 -13.56 7.87 -3.19
CA LEU A 5 -12.49 7.76 -4.19
C LEU A 5 -12.13 6.29 -4.44
N ASN A 6 -12.05 5.90 -5.71
CA ASN A 6 -11.71 4.54 -6.14
C ASN A 6 -10.28 4.45 -6.69
N VAL A 7 -9.33 5.15 -6.06
CA VAL A 7 -7.94 5.26 -6.57
C VAL A 7 -7.15 3.95 -6.45
N VAL A 8 -7.40 3.14 -5.41
CA VAL A 8 -6.68 1.86 -5.15
C VAL A 8 -7.34 0.65 -5.82
N THR A 9 -8.63 0.74 -6.16
CA THR A 9 -9.43 -0.36 -6.73
C THR A 9 -8.78 -1.10 -7.91
N PRO A 10 -8.10 -0.43 -8.87
CA PRO A 10 -7.39 -1.12 -9.95
C PRO A 10 -6.36 -2.14 -9.45
N LEU A 11 -5.62 -1.82 -8.38
CA LEU A 11 -4.63 -2.72 -7.80
C LEU A 11 -5.27 -3.92 -7.10
N HIS A 12 -6.39 -3.69 -6.38
CA HIS A 12 -7.10 -4.76 -5.70
C HIS A 12 -7.70 -5.81 -6.64
N LYS A 13 -8.06 -5.40 -7.86
CA LYS A 13 -8.64 -6.26 -8.90
C LYS A 13 -7.60 -6.91 -9.83
N LYS A 14 -6.32 -6.52 -9.74
CA LYS A 14 -5.26 -7.00 -10.66
C LYS A 14 -4.96 -8.49 -10.54
N THR A 15 -5.10 -9.08 -9.35
CA THR A 15 -4.65 -10.44 -9.06
C THR A 15 -5.82 -11.34 -8.68
N ALA A 16 -5.96 -12.48 -9.36
CA ALA A 16 -6.87 -13.54 -8.96
C ALA A 16 -6.43 -14.14 -7.61
N ARG A 17 -7.38 -14.45 -6.74
CA ARG A 17 -7.11 -14.99 -5.39
C ARG A 17 -7.90 -16.28 -5.19
N ASP A 18 -7.22 -17.32 -4.75
CA ASP A 18 -7.87 -18.49 -4.17
C ASP A 18 -8.26 -18.18 -2.72
N TYR A 19 -9.54 -17.89 -2.51
CA TYR A 19 -10.06 -17.54 -1.19
C TYR A 19 -10.25 -18.76 -0.29
N VAL A 20 -10.63 -19.91 -0.85
CA VAL A 20 -10.96 -21.11 -0.08
C VAL A 20 -9.69 -21.67 0.56
N SER A 21 -8.64 -21.87 -0.23
CA SER A 21 -7.34 -22.34 0.27
C SER A 21 -6.81 -21.45 1.41
N ARG A 22 -6.90 -20.12 1.25
CA ARG A 22 -6.46 -19.14 2.26
C ARG A 22 -7.28 -19.12 3.55
N MET A 23 -8.51 -19.66 3.54
CA MET A 23 -9.37 -19.70 4.71
C MET A 23 -9.20 -20.99 5.51
N VAL A 24 -8.78 -22.08 4.86
CA VAL A 24 -8.63 -23.39 5.51
C VAL A 24 -7.20 -23.68 5.98
N ASP A 25 -6.19 -23.01 5.38
CA ASP A 25 -4.78 -23.20 5.75
C ASP A 25 -4.41 -22.46 7.05
N ASN A 26 -4.49 -23.17 8.17
CA ASN A 26 -4.05 -22.75 9.51
C ASN A 26 -4.33 -21.26 9.83
N LYS A 27 -5.55 -20.84 9.55
CA LYS A 27 -5.93 -19.43 9.47
C LYS A 27 -5.67 -18.67 10.78
N ILE A 28 -6.02 -19.29 11.90
CA ILE A 28 -5.94 -18.65 13.23
C ILE A 28 -4.49 -18.33 13.58
N ALA A 29 -3.59 -19.30 13.47
CA ALA A 29 -2.17 -19.08 13.77
C ALA A 29 -1.56 -18.04 12.84
N CYS A 30 -1.86 -18.12 11.53
CA CYS A 30 -1.37 -17.16 10.56
C CYS A 30 -1.88 -15.74 10.83
N MET A 31 -3.15 -15.59 11.23
CA MET A 31 -3.73 -14.29 11.60
C MET A 31 -3.10 -13.71 12.86
N THR A 32 -2.79 -14.53 13.87
CA THR A 32 -2.10 -14.07 15.08
C THR A 32 -0.74 -13.49 14.72
N LYS A 33 0.05 -14.20 13.90
CA LYS A 33 1.37 -13.73 13.46
C LYS A 33 1.27 -12.48 12.58
N ALA A 34 0.29 -12.44 11.66
CA ALA A 34 0.07 -11.30 10.76
C ALA A 34 -0.18 -9.97 11.48
N LYS A 35 -0.80 -10.01 12.67
CA LYS A 35 -1.13 -8.82 13.48
C LYS A 35 0.08 -8.15 14.14
N GLU A 36 1.24 -8.79 14.09
CA GLU A 36 2.48 -8.18 14.58
C GLU A 36 3.04 -7.16 13.59
N TYR A 37 2.55 -7.14 12.34
CA TYR A 37 2.99 -6.23 11.27
C TYR A 37 4.52 -6.18 11.06
N GLY A 38 5.22 -7.26 11.47
CA GLY A 38 6.68 -7.37 11.37
C GLY A 38 7.15 -8.03 10.08
N TYR A 39 8.37 -8.58 10.13
CA TYR A 39 9.02 -9.21 8.97
C TYR A 39 8.14 -10.25 8.28
N ASP A 40 7.51 -11.16 9.02
CA ASP A 40 6.71 -12.23 8.42
C ASP A 40 5.51 -11.71 7.63
N TYR A 41 4.89 -10.63 8.11
CA TYR A 41 3.78 -9.97 7.42
C TYR A 41 4.26 -9.32 6.12
N TRP A 42 5.37 -8.60 6.16
CA TRP A 42 5.86 -7.82 5.02
C TRP A 42 6.64 -8.64 3.99
N ASP A 43 7.57 -9.47 4.46
CA ASP A 43 8.64 -10.09 3.66
C ASP A 43 8.78 -11.60 3.84
N GLY A 44 8.10 -12.20 4.81
CA GLY A 44 8.12 -13.64 5.04
C GLY A 44 7.22 -14.43 4.09
N ASP A 45 6.59 -15.48 4.62
CA ASP A 45 5.71 -16.35 3.86
C ASP A 45 4.36 -15.64 3.54
N ARG A 46 3.83 -15.87 2.33
CA ARG A 46 2.54 -15.32 1.87
C ARG A 46 1.36 -15.69 2.75
N ARG A 47 1.48 -16.74 3.58
CA ARG A 47 0.49 -17.14 4.58
C ARG A 47 0.29 -16.11 5.70
N PHE A 48 1.32 -15.32 6.03
CA PHE A 48 1.28 -14.37 7.15
C PHE A 48 0.92 -12.93 6.76
N GLY A 49 0.79 -12.60 5.48
CA GLY A 49 0.54 -11.22 5.07
C GLY A 49 0.77 -10.96 3.60
N TYR A 50 1.62 -9.99 3.28
CA TYR A 50 2.03 -9.71 1.91
C TYR A 50 3.01 -10.76 1.37
N GLY A 51 3.88 -11.31 2.22
CA GLY A 51 4.83 -12.38 1.89
C GLY A 51 5.83 -12.03 0.79
N GLY A 52 6.47 -10.87 0.92
CA GLY A 52 7.37 -10.32 -0.10
C GLY A 52 6.81 -9.07 -0.76
N TYR A 53 6.45 -8.07 0.05
CA TYR A 53 6.01 -6.77 -0.45
C TYR A 53 7.19 -5.96 -0.94
N LYS A 54 7.61 -6.23 -2.18
CA LYS A 54 8.70 -5.52 -2.84
C LYS A 54 8.15 -4.40 -3.71
N TYR A 55 8.95 -3.37 -3.89
CA TYR A 55 8.63 -2.31 -4.82
C TYR A 55 8.64 -2.85 -6.26
N ASP A 56 7.54 -2.65 -6.97
CA ASP A 56 7.35 -3.12 -8.35
C ASP A 56 6.65 -2.08 -9.24
N GLY A 57 6.65 -0.81 -8.81
CA GLY A 57 6.03 0.29 -9.52
C GLY A 57 4.50 0.30 -9.50
N ARG A 58 3.82 -0.65 -8.84
CA ARG A 58 2.35 -0.75 -8.90
C ARG A 58 1.62 0.47 -8.34
N TRP A 59 2.27 1.27 -7.50
CA TRP A 59 1.64 2.43 -6.85
C TRP A 59 1.59 3.68 -7.73
N SER A 60 2.27 3.71 -8.87
CA SER A 60 2.29 4.89 -9.76
C SER A 60 0.89 5.33 -10.17
N VAL A 61 0.02 4.37 -10.53
CA VAL A 61 -1.37 4.63 -10.93
C VAL A 61 -2.22 5.24 -9.82
N VAL A 62 -1.86 5.00 -8.55
CA VAL A 62 -2.55 5.61 -7.40
C VAL A 62 -2.00 7.01 -7.18
N ALA A 63 -0.67 7.19 -7.23
CA ALA A 63 -0.02 8.49 -7.09
C ALA A 63 -0.50 9.49 -8.14
N GLU A 64 -0.53 9.10 -9.42
CA GLU A 64 -1.02 9.93 -10.53
C GLU A 64 -2.47 10.39 -10.30
N LYS A 65 -3.35 9.47 -9.87
CA LYS A 65 -4.74 9.80 -9.58
C LYS A 65 -4.89 10.74 -8.38
N LEU A 66 -4.06 10.61 -7.36
CA LEU A 66 -4.07 11.53 -6.22
C LEU A 66 -3.60 12.92 -6.64
N ILE A 67 -2.55 13.00 -7.45
CA ILE A 67 -2.05 14.27 -8.00
C ILE A 67 -3.15 14.96 -8.81
N GLU A 68 -3.80 14.25 -9.72
CA GLU A 68 -4.91 14.79 -10.53
C GLU A 68 -6.11 15.21 -9.66
N GLN A 69 -6.56 14.32 -8.76
CA GLN A 69 -7.77 14.52 -7.97
C GLN A 69 -7.67 15.72 -7.01
N TYR A 70 -6.47 16.00 -6.50
CA TYR A 70 -6.23 17.10 -5.54
C TYR A 70 -5.49 18.28 -6.16
N GLY A 71 -5.13 18.22 -7.44
CA GLY A 71 -4.33 19.25 -8.10
C GLY A 71 -2.99 19.48 -7.40
N LEU A 72 -2.33 18.41 -6.97
CA LEU A 72 -1.06 18.51 -6.24
C LEU A 72 -0.01 19.14 -7.13
N LYS A 73 0.65 20.16 -6.59
CA LYS A 73 1.76 20.85 -7.24
C LYS A 73 3.08 20.17 -6.87
N ASP A 74 4.11 20.48 -7.64
CA ASP A 74 5.45 19.92 -7.44
C ASP A 74 6.05 20.25 -6.06
N ASP A 75 5.62 21.33 -5.41
CA ASP A 75 6.04 21.77 -4.07
C ASP A 75 5.08 21.34 -2.95
N ALA A 76 4.18 20.39 -3.21
CA ALA A 76 3.18 19.94 -2.23
C ALA A 76 3.82 19.37 -0.96
N LYS A 77 3.11 19.53 0.17
CA LYS A 77 3.44 18.87 1.45
C LYS A 77 2.50 17.70 1.68
N ILE A 78 3.04 16.51 1.82
CA ILE A 78 2.29 15.25 1.87
C ILE A 78 2.67 14.49 3.14
N LEU A 79 1.66 14.12 3.92
CA LEU A 79 1.78 13.25 5.08
C LEU A 79 1.02 11.95 4.83
N ASP A 80 1.68 10.81 4.95
CA ASP A 80 1.08 9.47 4.88
C ASP A 80 1.16 8.78 6.24
N ILE A 81 0.00 8.49 6.84
CA ILE A 81 -0.13 7.88 8.18
C ILE A 81 -0.47 6.41 7.98
N GLY A 82 0.39 5.51 8.45
CA GLY A 82 0.30 4.09 8.10
C GLY A 82 0.90 3.81 6.72
N CYS A 83 2.04 4.44 6.41
CA CYS A 83 2.65 4.37 5.09
C CYS A 83 3.24 2.99 4.73
N GLY A 84 3.32 2.07 5.69
CA GLY A 84 3.95 0.77 5.60
C GLY A 84 5.37 0.90 5.05
N LYS A 85 5.60 0.30 3.88
CA LYS A 85 6.89 0.38 3.17
C LYS A 85 7.13 1.67 2.37
N ALA A 86 6.25 2.65 2.49
CA ALA A 86 6.36 3.97 1.85
C ALA A 86 6.41 3.94 0.30
N PHE A 87 5.94 2.87 -0.35
CA PHE A 87 5.98 2.78 -1.82
C PHE A 87 5.09 3.83 -2.51
N LEU A 88 3.97 4.22 -1.91
CA LEU A 88 3.16 5.32 -2.43
C LEU A 88 3.88 6.66 -2.31
N LEU A 89 4.46 6.96 -1.13
CA LEU A 89 5.28 8.15 -0.92
C LEU A 89 6.45 8.20 -1.91
N TYR A 90 7.09 7.06 -2.18
CA TYR A 90 8.16 6.96 -3.17
C TYR A 90 7.69 7.35 -4.58
N GLU A 91 6.51 6.88 -5.02
CA GLU A 91 5.95 7.31 -6.32
C GLU A 91 5.58 8.78 -6.34
N LEU A 92 4.98 9.30 -5.28
CA LEU A 92 4.65 10.72 -5.17
C LEU A 92 5.91 11.58 -5.25
N LYS A 93 7.01 11.19 -4.60
CA LYS A 93 8.30 11.91 -4.67
C LYS A 93 8.97 11.81 -6.04
N LYS A 94 8.79 10.70 -6.77
CA LYS A 94 9.27 10.59 -8.15
C LYS A 94 8.49 11.49 -9.12
N LEU A 95 7.18 11.60 -8.93
CA LEU A 95 6.29 12.39 -9.78
C LEU A 95 6.31 13.89 -9.42
N LEU A 96 6.56 14.23 -8.16
CA LEU A 96 6.70 15.58 -7.63
C LEU A 96 8.07 15.73 -6.93
N PRO A 97 9.17 15.89 -7.70
CA PRO A 97 10.52 15.94 -7.16
C PRO A 97 10.73 16.99 -6.06
N ASN A 98 10.01 18.10 -6.08
CA ASN A 98 10.16 19.18 -5.10
C ASN A 98 9.24 19.03 -3.87
N ALA A 99 8.42 17.99 -3.81
CA ALA A 99 7.44 17.82 -2.75
C ALA A 99 8.12 17.46 -1.41
N GLU A 100 7.59 18.00 -0.32
CA GLU A 100 7.94 17.59 1.03
C GLU A 100 7.08 16.36 1.39
N ILE A 101 7.72 15.21 1.58
CA ILE A 101 7.02 13.96 1.92
C ILE A 101 7.41 13.49 3.31
N VAL A 102 6.43 13.19 4.13
CA VAL A 102 6.60 12.64 5.48
C VAL A 102 5.70 11.41 5.60
N GLY A 103 6.23 10.34 6.17
CA GLY A 103 5.47 9.13 6.44
C GLY A 103 5.86 8.53 7.77
N PHE A 104 4.90 7.92 8.45
CA PHE A 104 5.18 7.09 9.61
C PHE A 104 4.25 5.88 9.66
N ASP A 105 4.77 4.80 10.23
CA ASP A 105 4.05 3.57 10.55
C ASP A 105 4.55 3.05 11.90
N ALA A 106 3.81 2.12 12.51
CA ALA A 106 4.05 1.62 13.86
C ALA A 106 5.20 0.59 13.95
#